data_AF-A0A5J5C8K2-F1
#
_entry.id   AF-A0A5J5C8K2-F1
#
_cell.length_a   1.000
_cell.length_b   1.000
_cell.length_c   1.000
_cell.angle_alpha   90.00
_cell.angle_beta   90.00
_cell.angle_gamma   90.00
#
_symmetry.space_group_name_H-M   'P 1'
#
loop_
_entity.id
_entity.type
_entity.pdbx_description
1 polymer ?
#
loop_
_entity_poly.entity_id
_entity_poly.type
_entity_poly.pdbx_seq_one_letter_code
_entity_poly.pdbx_strand_id
1 'polypeptide(L)'
;MVGGTTNEALKDRVTCLENFVGVLDSDGAIALSVQTEQHTIELVDLRKIIDDFMTKMSAKITIIIEDVVSLENVVKINLKCLEDDVAFVKNSVPAHFGAIGEEYVAALSTLQTDLL
;
A
#
# COMPACT_ATOMS: atom_id res chain seq x y z
N MET A 1 -65.77 -16.60 -51.35
CA MET A 1 -65.74 -15.39 -50.50
C MET A 1 -64.55 -15.53 -49.54
N VAL A 2 -63.32 -15.28 -50.01
CA VAL A 2 -62.05 -15.48 -49.27
C VAL A 2 -61.11 -14.35 -49.68
N GLY A 3 -61.31 -13.16 -49.13
CA GLY A 3 -60.52 -11.98 -49.51
C GLY A 3 -60.64 -10.77 -48.58
N GLY A 4 -61.62 -10.75 -47.67
CA GLY A 4 -61.78 -9.68 -46.67
C GLY A 4 -60.82 -9.82 -45.48
N THR A 5 -60.68 -11.03 -44.93
CA THR A 5 -59.90 -11.28 -43.70
C THR A 5 -58.38 -11.14 -43.86
N THR A 6 -57.83 -11.42 -45.05
CA THR A 6 -56.39 -11.30 -45.31
C THR A 6 -55.94 -9.85 -45.50
N ASN A 7 -56.82 -8.99 -46.02
CA ASN A 7 -56.51 -7.58 -46.27
C ASN A 7 -56.55 -6.77 -44.96
N GLU A 8 -57.52 -7.05 -44.08
CA GLU A 8 -57.58 -6.45 -42.74
C GLU A 8 -56.38 -6.88 -41.89
N ALA A 9 -56.04 -8.16 -41.86
CA ALA A 9 -54.85 -8.64 -41.14
C ALA A 9 -53.54 -8.05 -41.71
N LEU A 10 -53.46 -7.82 -43.02
CA LEU A 10 -52.30 -7.16 -43.63
C LEU A 10 -52.25 -5.68 -43.23
N LYS A 11 -53.38 -4.99 -43.24
CA LYS A 11 -53.48 -3.58 -42.84
C LYS A 11 -53.16 -3.38 -41.36
N ASP A 12 -53.60 -4.28 -40.49
CA ASP A 12 -53.26 -4.28 -39.07
C ASP A 12 -51.76 -4.53 -38.86
N ARG A 13 -51.15 -5.43 -39.65
CA ARG A 13 -49.71 -5.67 -39.59
C ARG A 13 -48.88 -4.49 -40.10
N VAL A 14 -49.33 -3.82 -41.16
CA VAL A 14 -48.68 -2.59 -41.68
C VAL A 14 -48.81 -1.47 -40.66
N THR A 15 -50.00 -1.27 -40.08
CA THR A 15 -50.23 -0.27 -39.02
C THR A 15 -49.38 -0.57 -37.78
N CYS A 16 -49.25 -1.85 -37.39
CA CYS A 16 -48.41 -2.27 -36.28
C CYS A 16 -46.92 -2.01 -36.55
N LEU A 17 -46.46 -2.24 -37.79
CA LEU A 17 -45.08 -1.94 -38.22
C LEU A 17 -44.83 -0.44 -38.31
N GLU A 18 -45.78 0.34 -38.83
CA GLU A 18 -45.71 1.81 -38.88
C GLU A 18 -45.67 2.39 -37.46
N ASN A 19 -46.42 1.83 -36.52
CA ASN A 19 -46.33 2.18 -35.10
C ASN A 19 -45.02 1.71 -34.47
N PHE A 20 -44.47 0.55 -34.84
CA PHE A 20 -43.20 0.06 -34.32
C PHE A 20 -42.00 0.87 -34.83
N VAL A 21 -42.03 1.31 -36.09
CA VAL A 21 -41.03 2.19 -36.70
C VAL A 21 -41.24 3.65 -36.29
N GLY A 22 -42.49 4.07 -36.06
CA GLY A 22 -42.89 5.41 -35.62
C GLY A 22 -42.76 5.64 -34.11
N VAL A 23 -42.67 4.58 -33.29
CA VAL A 23 -42.31 4.69 -31.86
C VAL A 23 -40.79 4.79 -31.74
N LEU A 24 -40.29 5.96 -32.09
CA LEU A 24 -39.21 6.61 -31.36
C LEU A 24 -39.76 7.86 -30.64
N ASP A 25 -41.04 7.84 -30.24
CA ASP A 25 -41.56 8.76 -29.24
C ASP A 25 -41.12 8.27 -27.86
N SER A 26 -39.85 8.49 -27.57
CA SER A 26 -39.42 8.62 -26.19
C SER A 26 -39.27 10.10 -25.90
N ASP A 27 -40.34 10.69 -25.36
CA ASP A 27 -40.38 12.02 -24.74
C ASP A 27 -39.53 12.07 -23.43
N GLY A 28 -38.39 11.37 -23.43
CA GLY A 28 -37.57 11.12 -22.25
C GLY A 28 -36.39 10.15 -22.45
N ALA A 29 -36.27 9.43 -23.56
CA ALA A 29 -35.03 8.69 -23.85
C ALA A 29 -34.08 9.58 -24.63
N ILE A 30 -33.03 10.00 -23.94
CA ILE A 30 -31.85 10.63 -24.53
C ILE A 30 -31.37 9.73 -25.67
N ALA A 31 -31.18 10.29 -26.86
CA ALA A 31 -30.68 9.54 -28.01
C ALA A 31 -29.41 8.78 -27.63
N LEU A 32 -29.30 7.50 -28.03
CA LEU A 32 -28.16 6.64 -27.69
C LEU A 32 -26.79 7.28 -28.00
N SER A 33 -26.73 8.16 -29.00
CA SER A 33 -25.55 8.95 -29.34
C SER A 33 -25.14 9.92 -28.21
N VAL A 34 -26.09 10.67 -27.65
CA VAL A 34 -25.87 11.61 -26.54
C VAL A 34 -25.47 10.85 -25.27
N GLN A 35 -26.07 9.69 -25.01
CA GLN A 35 -25.67 8.83 -23.89
C GLN A 35 -24.24 8.30 -24.07
N THR A 36 -23.87 7.90 -25.28
CA THR A 36 -22.51 7.40 -25.58
C THR A 36 -21.46 8.51 -25.43
N GLU A 37 -21.78 9.73 -25.84
CA GLU A 37 -20.91 10.90 -25.66
C GLU A 37 -20.71 11.22 -24.17
N GLN A 38 -21.79 11.24 -23.38
CA GLN A 38 -21.74 11.45 -21.93
C GLN A 38 -20.90 10.38 -21.22
N HIS A 39 -21.11 9.10 -21.54
CA HIS A 39 -20.32 8.01 -20.97
C HIS A 39 -18.83 8.11 -21.36
N THR A 40 -18.52 8.63 -22.55
CA THR A 40 -17.13 8.87 -22.97
C THR A 40 -16.46 9.92 -22.09
N ILE A 41 -17.18 11.00 -21.76
CA ILE A 41 -16.69 12.05 -20.85
C ILE A 41 -16.48 11.47 -19.44
N GLU A 42 -17.45 10.72 -18.93
CA GLU A 42 -17.36 10.08 -17.61
C GLU A 42 -16.18 9.11 -17.51
N LEU A 43 -15.88 8.36 -18.57
CA LEU A 43 -14.70 7.48 -18.61
C LEU A 43 -13.38 8.25 -18.64
N VAL A 44 -13.33 9.41 -19.31
CA VAL A 44 -12.16 10.28 -19.30
C VAL A 44 -11.93 10.87 -17.90
N ASP A 45 -13.00 11.31 -17.23
CA ASP A 45 -12.93 11.83 -15.87
C ASP A 45 -12.52 10.75 -14.87
N LEU A 46 -13.10 9.55 -14.98
CA LEU A 46 -12.72 8.41 -14.15
C LEU A 46 -11.26 8.04 -14.33
N ARG A 47 -10.76 8.02 -15.57
CA ARG A 47 -9.35 7.78 -15.86
C ARG A 47 -8.47 8.81 -15.15
N LYS A 48 -8.82 10.09 -15.22
CA LYS A 48 -8.08 11.16 -14.54
C LYS A 48 -8.05 10.97 -13.03
N ILE A 49 -9.18 10.60 -12.41
CA ILE A 49 -9.25 10.32 -10.97
C ILE A 49 -8.32 9.17 -10.59
N ILE A 50 -8.28 8.11 -11.40
CA ILE A 50 -7.39 6.97 -11.18
C ILE A 50 -5.93 7.38 -11.33
N ASP A 51 -5.59 8.14 -12.37
CA ASP A 51 -4.21 8.60 -12.61
C ASP A 51 -3.70 9.50 -11.47
N ASP A 52 -4.54 10.43 -10.97
CA ASP A 52 -4.22 11.29 -9.83
C ASP A 52 -4.05 10.48 -8.55
N PHE A 53 -4.92 9.48 -8.33
CA PHE A 53 -4.82 8.57 -7.19
C PHE A 53 -3.52 7.77 -7.22
N MET A 54 -3.18 7.17 -8.37
CA MET A 54 -1.96 6.40 -8.55
C MET A 54 -0.71 7.27 -8.34
N THR A 55 -0.73 8.51 -8.85
CA THR A 55 0.37 9.47 -8.67
C THR A 55 0.56 9.83 -7.20
N LYS A 56 -0.53 10.18 -6.51
CA LYS A 56 -0.50 10.51 -5.08
C LYS A 56 -0.08 9.31 -4.22
N MET A 57 -0.53 8.11 -4.56
CA MET A 57 -0.14 6.89 -3.88
C MET A 57 1.34 6.58 -4.08
N SER A 58 1.84 6.71 -5.31
CA SER A 58 3.26 6.49 -5.63
C SER A 58 4.16 7.43 -4.82
N ALA A 59 3.81 8.72 -4.75
CA ALA A 59 4.55 9.69 -3.93
C ALA A 59 4.56 9.31 -2.43
N LYS A 60 3.42 8.85 -1.88
CA LYS A 60 3.36 8.38 -0.49
C LYS A 60 4.22 7.14 -0.26
N ILE A 61 4.23 6.19 -1.20
CA ILE A 61 5.06 4.99 -1.11
C ILE A 61 6.54 5.38 -1.11
N THR A 62 6.95 6.33 -1.96
CA THR A 62 8.33 6.83 -1.98
C THR A 62 8.74 7.38 -0.61
N ILE A 63 7.91 8.23 0.01
CA ILE A 63 8.19 8.78 1.35
C ILE A 63 8.32 7.66 2.40
N ILE A 64 7.42 6.67 2.38
CA ILE A 64 7.48 5.54 3.32
C ILE A 64 8.79 4.76 3.14
N ILE A 65 9.24 4.54 1.90
CA ILE A 65 10.51 3.86 1.63
C ILE A 65 11.68 4.68 2.19
N GLU A 66 11.69 5.99 1.99
CA GLU A 66 12.72 6.88 2.54
C GLU A 66 12.77 6.83 4.08
N ASP A 67 11.59 6.87 4.72
CA ASP A 67 11.47 6.77 6.18
C ASP A 67 11.96 5.42 6.71
N VAL A 68 11.61 4.31 6.03
CA VAL A 68 12.04 2.96 6.40
C VAL A 68 13.56 2.81 6.27
N VAL A 69 14.16 3.33 5.19
CA VAL A 69 15.62 3.32 5.00
C VAL A 69 16.33 4.16 6.07
N SER A 70 15.76 5.31 6.42
CA SER A 70 16.27 6.16 7.51
C SER A 70 16.23 5.43 8.85
N LEU A 71 15.11 4.78 9.17
CA LEU A 71 14.95 3.99 10.38
C LEU A 71 15.92 2.80 10.43
N GLU A 72 16.10 2.09 9.31
CA GLU A 72 17.05 0.98 9.20
C GLU A 72 18.47 1.45 9.57
N ASN A 73 18.90 2.62 9.09
CA ASN A 73 20.21 3.16 9.40
C ASN A 73 20.37 3.49 10.89
N VAL A 74 19.36 4.10 11.51
CA VAL A 74 19.36 4.38 12.97
C VAL A 74 19.46 3.08 13.76
N VAL A 75 18.67 2.06 13.40
CA VAL A 75 18.69 0.76 14.09
C VAL A 75 20.05 0.06 13.94
N LYS A 76 20.68 0.12 12.76
CA LYS A 76 22.04 -0.41 12.54
C LYS A 76 23.07 0.27 13.46
N ILE A 77 23.02 1.59 13.57
CA ILE A 77 23.92 2.34 14.46
C ILE A 77 23.69 1.93 15.91
N ASN A 78 22.44 1.88 16.37
CA ASN A 78 22.11 1.49 17.73
C ASN A 78 22.58 0.07 18.06
N LEU A 79 22.40 -0.87 17.12
CA LEU A 79 22.88 -2.24 17.27
C LEU A 79 24.40 -2.28 17.40
N LYS A 80 25.11 -1.52 16.56
CA LYS A 80 26.57 -1.47 16.60
C LYS A 80 27.08 -0.89 17.93
N CYS A 81 26.47 0.19 18.41
CA CYS A 81 26.79 0.75 19.73
C CYS A 81 26.57 -0.27 20.84
N LEU A 82 25.45 -0.99 20.81
CA LEU A 82 25.16 -2.03 21.81
C LEU A 82 26.18 -3.18 21.76
N GLU A 83 26.58 -3.62 20.57
CA GLU A 83 27.63 -4.64 20.41
C GLU A 83 28.96 -4.16 21.02
N ASP A 84 29.33 -2.90 20.79
CA ASP A 84 30.57 -2.31 21.30
C ASP A 84 30.52 -2.17 22.83
N ASP A 85 29.38 -1.74 23.40
CA ASP A 85 29.18 -1.67 24.86
C ASP A 85 29.26 -3.05 25.51
N VAL A 86 28.63 -4.07 24.91
CA VAL A 86 28.70 -5.45 25.40
C VAL A 86 30.13 -6.00 25.33
N ALA A 87 30.86 -5.72 24.25
CA ALA A 87 32.26 -6.11 24.13
C ALA A 87 33.13 -5.43 25.19
N PHE A 88 32.89 -4.13 25.45
CA PHE A 88 33.57 -3.38 26.49
C PHE A 88 33.36 -3.99 27.88
N VAL A 89 32.10 -4.28 28.24
CA VAL A 89 31.78 -4.92 29.53
C VAL A 89 32.44 -6.29 29.64
N LYS A 90 32.34 -7.12 28.59
CA LYS A 90 32.95 -8.47 28.58
C LYS A 90 34.46 -8.43 28.82
N ASN A 91 35.15 -7.45 28.24
CA ASN A 91 36.61 -7.30 28.40
C ASN A 91 37.00 -6.62 29.72
N SER A 92 36.09 -5.86 30.34
CA SER A 92 36.34 -5.16 31.61
C SER A 92 36.06 -6.03 32.84
N VAL A 93 35.29 -7.12 32.69
CA VAL A 93 35.07 -8.09 33.76
C VAL A 93 36.29 -9.03 33.83
N PRO A 94 37.04 -9.07 34.94
CA PRO A 94 38.16 -10.01 35.09
C PRO A 94 37.67 -11.45 34.98
N ALA A 95 38.35 -12.27 34.18
CA ALA A 95 38.00 -13.68 33.96
C ALA A 95 37.98 -14.53 35.25
N HIS A 96 38.58 -14.04 36.34
CA HIS A 96 38.49 -14.62 37.67
C HIS A 96 38.31 -13.53 38.72
N PHE A 97 37.13 -13.48 39.36
CA PHE A 97 36.92 -12.72 40.60
C PHE A 97 37.90 -13.11 41.72
N GLY A 98 38.58 -14.26 41.61
CA GLY A 98 39.59 -14.74 42.57
C GLY A 98 40.98 -14.10 42.43
N ALA A 99 41.36 -13.59 41.26
CA ALA A 99 42.72 -13.08 41.03
C ALA A 99 43.01 -11.78 41.80
N ILE A 100 41.99 -10.94 42.00
CA ILE A 100 42.11 -9.69 42.78
C ILE A 100 42.35 -10.01 44.26
N GLY A 101 41.76 -11.09 44.78
CA GLY A 101 41.96 -11.54 46.16
C GLY A 101 43.36 -12.10 46.39
N GLU A 102 43.87 -12.89 45.44
CA GLU A 102 45.21 -13.49 45.54
C GLU A 102 46.34 -12.45 45.47
N GLU A 103 46.20 -11.43 44.61
CA GLU A 103 47.20 -10.36 44.49
C GLU A 103 47.26 -9.49 45.76
N TYR A 104 46.11 -9.19 46.38
CA TYR A 104 46.04 -8.49 47.67
C TYR A 104 46.59 -9.33 48.82
N VAL A 105 46.28 -10.63 48.87
CA VAL A 105 46.78 -11.54 49.92
C VAL A 105 48.29 -11.75 49.80
N ALA A 106 48.82 -11.85 48.58
CA ALA A 106 50.26 -11.93 48.34
C ALA A 106 50.98 -10.63 48.77
N ALA A 107 50.43 -9.47 48.44
CA ALA A 107 50.98 -8.16 48.83
C ALA A 107 50.95 -7.91 50.34
N LEU A 108 49.92 -8.39 51.06
CA LEU A 108 49.86 -8.31 52.51
C LEU A 108 50.83 -9.29 53.19
N SER A 109 51.01 -10.47 52.60
CA SER A 109 51.93 -11.48 53.12
C SER A 109 53.39 -11.04 53.00
N THR A 110 53.78 -10.36 51.90
CA THR A 110 55.13 -9.81 51.74
C THR A 110 55.40 -8.66 52.72
N LEU A 111 54.44 -7.76 52.93
CA LEU A 111 54.52 -6.67 53.91
C LEU A 111 54.66 -7.18 55.35
N GLN A 112 54.07 -8.33 55.67
CA GLN A 112 54.15 -8.95 57.00
C GLN A 112 55.53 -9.61 57.24
N THR A 113 56.17 -10.16 56.21
CA THR A 113 57.56 -10.66 56.29
C THR A 113 58.60 -9.56 56.41
N ASP A 114 58.36 -8.37 55.85
CA ASP A 114 59.31 -7.24 55.94
C ASP A 114 59.21 -6.48 57.28
N LEU A 115 58.19 -6.75 58.10
CA LEU A 115 57.94 -6.11 59.40
C LEU A 115 58.40 -6.94 60.62
N LEU A 116 58.99 -8.13 60.40
CA LEU A 116 59.48 -9.07 61.42
C LEU A 116 61.00 -9.22 61.32
#